data_AF-A0A813J4H5-F1
#
_entry.id   AF-A0A813J4H5-F1
#
_cell.length_a   1.000
_cell.length_b   1.000
_cell.length_c   1.000
_cell.angle_alpha   90.00
_cell.angle_beta   90.00
_cell.angle_gamma   90.00
#
_symmetry.space_group_name_H-M   'P 1'
#
loop_
_entity.id
_entity.type
_entity.pdbx_description
1 polymer ?
#
loop_
_entity_poly.entity_id
_entity_poly.type
_entity_poly.pdbx_seq_one_letter_code
_entity_poly.pdbx_strand_id
1 'polypeptide(L)'
;MCDAVRPDRTSAPHWHWQLSECIEALDLDAGHVLLDFSRDEGTFARDLSSAVGCKLQRAPAARGAQDDKTASGEPSLVVCDRGLLWGFQDHSRGPPAAGSEDGAAFLQELRTLRKHLKPGSKLLLAIRRYGDLPWPSTWKLGWPKCEEDVVPSLRSAGYDDVTLREVSYPCELSLDRWCAFLRSRSWSNALEKHISDDQLHQGIENLREQFGSCDCTVQHLQFRDCLVFITAEVSIFGPKGEPKGSAPKRRRTTWASNPKGNVGLEMAQLRPLPLGLRLARDGFVAPLQVLSSEEAAEALFRLDQHVAATASARTEDKLCVEDLDGDNRFKLHVLYPWAERLVRHPKLLDAVRAALGTDDVLVWFSDVNAKGPYSLRHAARHQDGTYASLSPSDLAVTVWLALTDSSTSMGGLIFQQGSHLQGQLPHRVDLEEDNMIGFCSSHDDSATLDASSVPVELRAGEASLHTFRTVHWSGPNLTPHRRVGLAIRHVAAAIGRNRGLAVRETATLAAGCYDPSQGVFDLEPPPADNAGPAERAVHADAMAREQANYSGDIDEAA
;
A
#
# COMPACT_ATOMS: atom_id res chain seq x y z
N MET A 1 -25.20 10.00 6.39
CA MET A 1 -25.50 9.22 7.61
C MET A 1 -24.64 7.97 7.56
N CYS A 2 -23.54 8.02 8.31
CA CYS A 2 -22.70 6.91 8.77
C CYS A 2 -22.47 5.70 7.82
N ASP A 3 -21.47 5.81 6.94
CA ASP A 3 -20.64 4.67 6.47
C ASP A 3 -19.75 4.13 7.62
N ALA A 4 -20.32 4.10 8.83
CA ALA A 4 -19.63 3.82 10.07
C ALA A 4 -19.31 2.33 10.14
N VAL A 5 -18.03 2.06 9.93
CA VAL A 5 -17.27 1.00 10.58
C VAL A 5 -17.65 -0.42 10.15
N ARG A 6 -17.25 -0.76 8.93
CA ARG A 6 -16.74 -2.10 8.69
C ARG A 6 -15.20 -2.08 8.82
N PRO A 7 -14.60 -3.05 9.54
CA PRO A 7 -13.14 -3.21 9.64
C PRO A 7 -12.51 -3.75 8.35
N ASP A 8 -13.31 -3.97 7.29
CA ASP A 8 -12.89 -4.54 6.01
C ASP A 8 -12.27 -3.49 5.05
N ARG A 9 -12.46 -2.18 5.32
CA ARG A 9 -11.87 -1.08 4.54
C ARG A 9 -10.91 -0.26 5.39
N THR A 10 -9.80 -0.87 5.81
CA THR A 10 -8.78 -0.24 6.64
C THR A 10 -8.02 0.87 5.92
N SER A 11 -7.88 0.85 4.60
CA SER A 11 -7.45 1.96 3.75
C SER A 11 -7.61 1.53 2.28
N ALA A 12 -7.59 2.45 1.31
CA ALA A 12 -7.56 2.03 -0.10
C ALA A 12 -6.33 1.16 -0.43
N PRO A 13 -5.11 1.44 0.07
CA PRO A 13 -3.96 0.56 -0.06
C PRO A 13 -4.17 -0.86 0.48
N HIS A 14 -4.77 -1.03 1.65
CA HIS A 14 -5.07 -2.38 2.19
C HIS A 14 -6.10 -3.12 1.34
N TRP A 15 -7.17 -2.45 0.90
CA TRP A 15 -8.15 -3.04 -0.01
C TRP A 15 -7.51 -3.47 -1.33
N HIS A 16 -6.65 -2.63 -1.90
CA HIS A 16 -5.87 -2.93 -3.09
C HIS A 16 -4.92 -4.10 -2.88
N TRP A 17 -4.30 -4.23 -1.71
CA TRP A 17 -3.47 -5.37 -1.37
C TRP A 17 -4.28 -6.67 -1.40
N GLN A 18 -5.44 -6.72 -0.72
CA GLN A 18 -6.30 -7.90 -0.72
C GLN A 18 -6.69 -8.34 -2.14
N LEU A 19 -7.08 -7.38 -2.99
CA LEU A 19 -7.40 -7.63 -4.38
C LEU A 19 -6.18 -8.17 -5.14
N SER A 20 -5.02 -7.54 -4.98
CA SER A 20 -3.78 -7.96 -5.64
C SER A 20 -3.39 -9.39 -5.28
N GLU A 21 -3.46 -9.76 -4.01
CA GLU A 21 -3.14 -11.11 -3.58
C GLU A 21 -4.15 -12.14 -4.10
N CYS A 22 -5.44 -11.79 -4.19
CA CYS A 22 -6.45 -12.66 -4.80
C CYS A 22 -6.18 -12.88 -6.29
N ILE A 23 -5.78 -11.82 -7.02
CA ILE A 23 -5.39 -11.92 -8.44
C ILE A 23 -4.23 -12.89 -8.59
N GLU A 24 -3.20 -12.76 -7.75
CA GLU A 24 -2.03 -13.64 -7.79
C GLU A 24 -2.37 -15.08 -7.41
N ALA A 25 -3.09 -15.28 -6.31
CA ALA A 25 -3.48 -16.61 -5.83
C ALA A 25 -4.33 -17.38 -6.86
N LEU A 26 -5.19 -16.68 -7.59
CA LEU A 26 -6.01 -17.29 -8.64
C LEU A 26 -5.32 -17.35 -10.01
N ASP A 27 -4.19 -16.67 -10.20
CA ASP A 27 -3.60 -16.40 -11.53
C ASP A 27 -4.66 -15.79 -12.47
N LEU A 28 -5.36 -14.76 -11.99
CA LEU A 28 -6.56 -14.23 -12.63
C LEU A 28 -6.21 -13.37 -13.87
N ASP A 29 -6.91 -13.60 -14.99
CA ASP A 29 -6.78 -12.83 -16.22
C ASP A 29 -8.13 -12.37 -16.79
N ALA A 30 -8.10 -11.48 -17.80
CA ALA A 30 -9.30 -10.90 -18.41
C ALA A 30 -10.20 -11.93 -19.13
N GLY A 31 -9.66 -13.10 -19.49
CA GLY A 31 -10.38 -14.21 -20.09
C GLY A 31 -11.15 -15.05 -19.08
N HIS A 32 -10.96 -14.82 -17.78
CA HIS A 32 -11.63 -15.55 -16.72
C HIS A 32 -13.06 -15.02 -16.49
N VAL A 33 -13.89 -15.86 -15.88
CA VAL A 33 -15.22 -15.48 -15.38
C VAL A 33 -15.18 -15.60 -13.87
N LEU A 34 -15.28 -14.46 -13.18
CA LEU A 34 -15.52 -14.41 -11.75
C LEU A 34 -17.00 -14.61 -11.47
N LEU A 35 -17.30 -15.41 -10.46
CA LEU A 35 -18.64 -15.50 -9.93
C LEU A 35 -18.68 -15.12 -8.48
N ASP A 36 -19.68 -14.31 -8.17
CA ASP A 36 -19.88 -13.72 -6.86
C ASP A 36 -21.05 -14.37 -6.13
N PHE A 37 -20.71 -14.91 -4.95
CA PHE A 37 -21.58 -15.60 -4.01
C PHE A 37 -21.76 -14.85 -2.71
N SER A 38 -21.21 -13.64 -2.61
CA SER A 38 -21.38 -12.79 -1.45
C SER A 38 -22.87 -12.47 -1.26
N ARG A 39 -23.29 -12.49 0.01
CA ARG A 39 -24.62 -12.03 0.41
C ARG A 39 -24.72 -10.50 0.43
N ASP A 40 -23.59 -9.82 0.29
CA ASP A 40 -23.52 -8.37 0.23
C ASP A 40 -23.74 -7.85 -1.21
N GLU A 41 -23.38 -6.59 -1.45
CA GLU A 41 -23.54 -5.97 -2.76
C GLU A 41 -22.54 -6.47 -3.81
N GLY A 42 -21.68 -7.43 -3.47
CA GLY A 42 -20.69 -7.97 -4.39
C GLY A 42 -19.53 -7.04 -4.66
N THR A 43 -19.29 -6.06 -3.78
CA THR A 43 -18.36 -4.96 -4.07
C THR A 43 -16.92 -5.45 -4.26
N PHE A 44 -16.45 -6.38 -3.43
CA PHE A 44 -15.11 -6.97 -3.61
C PHE A 44 -14.96 -7.69 -4.96
N ALA A 45 -15.93 -8.51 -5.34
CA ALA A 45 -15.90 -9.23 -6.62
C ALA A 45 -16.03 -8.29 -7.82
N ARG A 46 -16.82 -7.21 -7.70
CA ARG A 46 -16.91 -6.13 -8.69
C ARG A 46 -15.59 -5.40 -8.86
N ASP A 47 -14.93 -5.04 -7.78
CA ASP A 47 -13.65 -4.34 -7.81
C ASP A 47 -12.55 -5.23 -8.40
N LEU A 48 -12.52 -6.51 -8.00
CA LEU A 48 -11.61 -7.52 -8.57
C LEU A 48 -11.84 -7.73 -10.07
N SER A 49 -13.12 -7.85 -10.48
CA SER A 49 -13.51 -7.99 -11.88
C SER A 49 -13.12 -6.77 -12.70
N SER A 50 -13.39 -5.58 -12.19
CA SER A 50 -13.04 -4.31 -12.82
C SER A 50 -11.53 -4.16 -12.98
N ALA A 51 -10.77 -4.50 -11.94
CA ALA A 51 -9.32 -4.42 -11.92
C ALA A 51 -8.64 -5.28 -12.99
N VAL A 52 -9.12 -6.51 -13.17
CA VAL A 52 -8.54 -7.47 -14.13
C VAL A 52 -9.20 -7.36 -15.52
N GLY A 53 -10.43 -6.84 -15.59
CA GLY A 53 -11.25 -6.83 -16.81
C GLY A 53 -11.87 -8.19 -17.13
N CYS A 54 -12.01 -9.07 -16.13
CA CYS A 54 -12.65 -10.37 -16.28
C CYS A 54 -14.17 -10.27 -16.11
N LYS A 55 -14.95 -11.23 -16.64
CA LYS A 55 -16.42 -11.17 -16.57
C LYS A 55 -16.89 -11.47 -15.16
N LEU A 56 -17.78 -10.64 -14.61
CA LEU A 56 -18.47 -10.95 -13.34
C LEU A 56 -19.87 -11.51 -13.59
N GLN A 57 -20.22 -12.57 -12.87
CA GLN A 57 -21.57 -13.12 -12.83
C GLN A 57 -22.04 -13.27 -11.38
N ARG A 58 -23.23 -12.78 -11.06
CA ARG A 58 -23.85 -13.03 -9.76
C ARG A 58 -24.55 -14.37 -9.80
N ALA A 59 -24.33 -15.18 -8.76
CA ALA A 59 -24.94 -16.48 -8.70
C ALA A 59 -26.42 -16.45 -8.31
N PRO A 60 -27.26 -17.38 -8.84
CA PRO A 60 -28.64 -17.49 -8.40
C PRO A 60 -28.68 -18.00 -6.94
N ALA A 61 -29.44 -17.30 -6.09
CA ALA A 61 -29.73 -17.77 -4.73
C ALA A 61 -30.29 -19.20 -4.80
N ALA A 62 -29.73 -20.13 -4.02
CA ALA A 62 -30.23 -21.49 -3.94
C ALA A 62 -31.71 -21.47 -3.51
N ARG A 63 -32.62 -21.82 -4.42
CA ARG A 63 -34.04 -21.98 -4.08
C ARG A 63 -34.17 -23.12 -3.08
N GLY A 64 -34.44 -22.81 -1.82
CA GLY A 64 -34.66 -23.81 -0.77
C GLY A 64 -34.45 -23.33 0.67
N ALA A 65 -33.73 -22.23 0.89
CA ALA A 65 -33.64 -21.64 2.23
C ALA A 65 -34.97 -20.91 2.55
N GLN A 66 -35.74 -21.43 3.49
CA GLN A 66 -36.83 -20.68 4.11
C GLN A 66 -36.26 -19.38 4.69
N ASP A 67 -37.01 -18.28 4.53
CA ASP A 67 -36.80 -17.01 5.21
C ASP A 67 -36.92 -17.19 6.73
N ASP A 68 -35.94 -17.82 7.37
CA ASP A 68 -35.81 -17.81 8.81
C ASP A 68 -34.87 -16.67 9.19
N LYS A 69 -35.48 -15.54 9.60
CA LYS A 69 -34.79 -14.29 9.95
C LYS A 69 -33.89 -14.41 11.21
N THR A 70 -33.71 -15.62 11.74
CA THR A 70 -33.09 -15.88 13.04
C THR A 70 -32.00 -16.96 13.01
N ALA A 71 -31.69 -17.57 11.86
CA ALA A 71 -30.63 -18.57 11.73
C ALA A 71 -29.40 -18.00 11.01
N SER A 72 -28.48 -17.39 11.77
CA SER A 72 -27.19 -16.90 11.29
C SER A 72 -26.17 -18.04 11.18
N GLY A 73 -26.20 -18.79 10.08
CA GLY A 73 -25.18 -19.80 9.84
C GLY A 73 -25.62 -20.87 8.86
N GLU A 74 -25.64 -20.55 7.57
CA GLU A 74 -25.62 -21.54 6.50
C GLU A 74 -24.79 -21.01 5.32
N PRO A 75 -24.11 -21.89 4.59
CA PRO A 75 -22.92 -21.48 3.85
C PRO A 75 -23.24 -21.01 2.42
N SER A 76 -22.30 -20.28 1.81
CA SER A 76 -22.49 -19.54 0.55
C SER A 76 -21.64 -20.18 -0.55
N LEU A 77 -22.23 -20.57 -1.67
CA LEU A 77 -21.78 -21.71 -2.49
C LEU A 77 -22.02 -21.46 -3.99
N VAL A 78 -21.03 -21.73 -4.89
CA VAL A 78 -21.11 -22.18 -6.33
C VAL A 78 -20.12 -21.49 -7.35
N VAL A 79 -20.25 -21.42 -8.70
CA VAL A 79 -19.23 -21.88 -9.72
C VAL A 79 -19.19 -21.32 -11.18
N CYS A 80 -17.99 -21.21 -11.87
CA CYS A 80 -17.56 -21.76 -13.22
C CYS A 80 -16.44 -21.01 -14.04
N ASP A 81 -15.56 -21.83 -14.67
CA ASP A 81 -14.53 -21.67 -15.73
C ASP A 81 -13.47 -20.55 -15.62
N ARG A 82 -12.30 -20.98 -15.12
CA ARG A 82 -11.01 -20.27 -14.97
C ARG A 82 -10.84 -19.30 -13.80
N GLY A 83 -11.72 -19.32 -12.81
CA GLY A 83 -11.41 -18.78 -11.49
C GLY A 83 -12.65 -18.60 -10.61
N LEU A 84 -12.61 -19.08 -9.38
CA LEU A 84 -13.69 -18.94 -8.41
C LEU A 84 -13.18 -18.25 -7.14
N LEU A 85 -13.86 -17.17 -6.74
CA LEU A 85 -13.64 -16.46 -5.49
C LEU A 85 -14.71 -16.89 -4.47
N TRP A 86 -14.30 -17.55 -3.38
CA TRP A 86 -15.17 -17.79 -2.24
C TRP A 86 -14.85 -16.76 -1.15
N GLY A 87 -15.84 -15.92 -0.85
CA GLY A 87 -15.66 -14.71 -0.05
C GLY A 87 -15.23 -14.95 1.40
N PHE A 88 -14.76 -13.86 2.02
CA PHE A 88 -14.43 -13.75 3.43
C PHE A 88 -15.58 -14.29 4.29
N GLN A 89 -15.39 -15.46 4.90
CA GLN A 89 -16.32 -15.92 5.93
C GLN A 89 -15.97 -15.23 7.25
N ASP A 90 -16.93 -14.49 7.79
CA ASP A 90 -16.92 -14.01 9.18
C ASP A 90 -17.02 -15.25 10.09
N HIS A 91 -15.85 -15.77 10.45
CA HIS A 91 -15.70 -17.02 11.17
C HIS A 91 -15.16 -16.77 12.56
N SER A 92 -16.07 -16.40 13.45
CA SER A 92 -15.88 -16.66 14.86
C SER A 92 -15.96 -18.16 15.22
N ARG A 93 -16.06 -19.07 14.23
CA ARG A 93 -16.09 -20.53 14.42
C ARG A 93 -15.06 -21.34 13.64
N GLY A 94 -14.39 -20.74 12.66
CA GLY A 94 -13.56 -21.48 11.72
C GLY A 94 -14.33 -22.48 10.85
N PRO A 95 -13.72 -23.02 9.78
CA PRO A 95 -14.19 -24.25 9.13
C PRO A 95 -14.38 -25.39 10.12
N PRO A 96 -15.50 -26.13 10.02
CA PRO A 96 -15.87 -27.16 10.99
C PRO A 96 -14.96 -28.39 10.89
N ALA A 97 -14.65 -28.98 12.04
CA ALA A 97 -13.79 -30.17 12.14
C ALA A 97 -14.31 -31.34 11.31
N ALA A 98 -13.39 -32.05 10.65
CA ALA A 98 -13.70 -33.22 9.83
C ALA A 98 -14.30 -34.34 10.72
N GLY A 99 -15.63 -34.45 10.75
CA GLY A 99 -16.36 -35.46 11.54
C GLY A 99 -17.50 -34.92 12.40
N SER A 100 -17.66 -33.60 12.54
CA SER A 100 -18.85 -32.99 13.16
C SER A 100 -20.04 -32.93 12.17
N GLU A 101 -21.26 -32.71 12.66
CA GLU A 101 -22.44 -32.44 11.81
C GLU A 101 -22.17 -31.24 10.87
N ASP A 102 -21.60 -30.16 11.42
CA ASP A 102 -21.19 -28.99 10.64
C ASP A 102 -20.13 -29.34 9.58
N GLY A 103 -19.20 -30.25 9.91
CA GLY A 103 -18.17 -30.76 8.99
C GLY A 103 -18.76 -31.56 7.83
N ALA A 104 -19.80 -32.36 8.10
CA ALA A 104 -20.52 -33.11 7.08
C ALA A 104 -21.32 -32.17 6.16
N ALA A 105 -21.96 -31.13 6.72
CA ALA A 105 -22.66 -30.10 5.95
C ALA A 105 -21.69 -29.33 5.03
N PHE A 106 -20.54 -28.90 5.56
CA PHE A 106 -19.50 -28.21 4.80
C PHE A 106 -18.92 -29.07 3.67
N LEU A 107 -18.64 -30.35 3.93
CA LEU A 107 -18.18 -31.28 2.90
C LEU A 107 -19.23 -31.51 1.79
N GLN A 108 -20.50 -31.62 2.17
CA GLN A 108 -21.60 -31.77 1.21
C GLN A 108 -21.75 -30.51 0.35
N GLU A 109 -21.51 -29.35 0.94
CA GLU A 109 -21.43 -28.10 0.23
C GLU A 109 -20.28 -28.10 -0.80
N LEU A 110 -19.05 -28.40 -0.39
CA LEU A 110 -17.89 -28.44 -1.30
C LEU A 110 -18.11 -29.39 -2.48
N ARG A 111 -18.79 -30.51 -2.25
CA ARG A 111 -19.19 -31.47 -3.30
C ARG A 111 -20.26 -30.91 -4.22
N THR A 112 -21.23 -30.17 -3.68
CA THR A 112 -22.26 -29.49 -4.48
C THR A 112 -21.63 -28.43 -5.36
N LEU A 113 -20.68 -27.68 -4.82
CA LEU A 113 -19.88 -26.70 -5.54
C LEU A 113 -19.18 -27.40 -6.70
N ARG A 114 -18.41 -28.45 -6.44
CA ARG A 114 -17.67 -29.17 -7.48
C ARG A 114 -18.53 -29.61 -8.68
N LYS A 115 -19.80 -29.99 -8.48
CA LYS A 115 -20.69 -30.47 -9.56
C LYS A 115 -20.92 -29.45 -10.68
N HIS A 116 -20.82 -28.16 -10.36
CA HIS A 116 -21.01 -27.13 -11.37
C HIS A 116 -19.69 -26.79 -12.10
N LEU A 117 -18.52 -27.20 -11.56
CA LEU A 117 -17.22 -26.66 -11.99
C LEU A 117 -16.66 -27.52 -13.11
N LYS A 118 -16.02 -26.87 -14.08
CA LYS A 118 -15.24 -27.60 -15.08
C LYS A 118 -13.92 -28.08 -14.46
N PRO A 119 -13.41 -29.23 -14.91
CA PRO A 119 -12.05 -29.65 -14.60
C PRO A 119 -11.02 -28.53 -14.86
N GLY A 120 -10.09 -28.32 -13.93
CA GLY A 120 -9.10 -27.24 -13.98
C GLY A 120 -9.60 -25.87 -13.47
N SER A 121 -10.83 -25.76 -12.95
CA SER A 121 -11.27 -24.54 -12.27
C SER A 121 -10.54 -24.40 -10.93
N LYS A 122 -10.05 -23.19 -10.61
CA LYS A 122 -9.46 -22.84 -9.32
C LYS A 122 -10.51 -22.31 -8.35
N LEU A 123 -10.42 -22.71 -7.10
CA LEU A 123 -11.17 -22.20 -5.95
C LEU A 123 -10.19 -21.48 -5.03
N LEU A 124 -10.49 -20.26 -4.60
CA LEU A 124 -9.80 -19.56 -3.52
C LEU A 124 -10.74 -19.41 -2.33
N LEU A 125 -10.32 -19.90 -1.16
CA LEU A 125 -10.93 -19.61 0.13
C LEU A 125 -10.05 -18.58 0.84
N ALA A 126 -10.63 -17.45 1.24
CA ALA A 126 -9.94 -16.41 2.01
C ALA A 126 -10.43 -16.39 3.46
N ILE A 127 -9.54 -16.79 4.38
CA ILE A 127 -9.84 -16.85 5.81
C ILE A 127 -9.04 -15.77 6.53
N ARG A 128 -9.71 -14.94 7.33
CA ARG A 128 -9.03 -13.96 8.19
C ARG A 128 -8.77 -14.54 9.57
N ARG A 129 -7.55 -14.40 10.10
CA ARG A 129 -7.23 -14.81 11.47
C ARG A 129 -7.62 -13.72 12.46
N TYR A 130 -8.89 -13.73 12.88
CA TYR A 130 -9.41 -12.77 13.86
C TYR A 130 -8.66 -12.79 15.19
N GLY A 131 -8.09 -13.93 15.60
CA GLY A 131 -7.32 -14.03 16.84
C GLY A 131 -6.08 -13.12 16.90
N ASP A 132 -5.56 -12.69 15.75
CA ASP A 132 -4.35 -11.85 15.66
C ASP A 132 -4.67 -10.35 15.69
N LEU A 133 -5.94 -9.97 15.71
CA LEU A 133 -6.38 -8.57 15.78
C LEU A 133 -6.26 -8.00 17.20
N PRO A 134 -6.17 -6.66 17.36
CA PRO A 134 -5.93 -6.00 18.65
C PRO A 134 -7.19 -5.96 19.54
N TRP A 135 -7.69 -7.14 19.93
CA TRP A 135 -8.78 -7.27 20.87
C TRP A 135 -8.37 -6.84 22.28
N PRO A 136 -9.31 -6.38 23.12
CA PRO A 136 -9.03 -6.17 24.54
C PRO A 136 -8.45 -7.44 25.18
N SER A 137 -7.31 -7.31 25.84
CA SER A 137 -6.57 -8.44 26.46
C SER A 137 -7.37 -9.20 27.52
N THR A 138 -8.39 -8.56 28.10
CA THR A 138 -9.32 -9.17 29.05
C THR A 138 -10.30 -10.14 28.41
N TRP A 139 -10.49 -10.08 27.09
CA TRP A 139 -11.40 -10.96 26.37
C TRP A 139 -10.69 -12.28 26.05
N LYS A 140 -11.08 -13.37 26.73
CA LYS A 140 -10.59 -14.72 26.46
C LYS A 140 -11.35 -15.33 25.28
N LEU A 141 -11.04 -14.88 24.08
CA LEU A 141 -11.67 -15.35 22.86
C LEU A 141 -10.98 -16.63 22.37
N GLY A 142 -11.70 -17.75 22.41
CA GLY A 142 -11.22 -19.04 21.90
C GLY A 142 -11.36 -19.13 20.38
N TRP A 143 -10.53 -18.39 19.64
CA TRP A 143 -10.53 -18.45 18.18
C TRP A 143 -9.87 -19.75 17.70
N PRO A 144 -10.59 -20.63 16.98
CA PRO A 144 -9.99 -21.85 16.47
C PRO A 144 -9.00 -21.54 15.33
N LYS A 145 -7.86 -22.25 15.32
CA LYS A 145 -7.02 -22.40 14.12
C LYS A 145 -7.51 -23.63 13.39
N CYS A 146 -8.09 -23.43 12.22
CA CYS A 146 -8.97 -24.39 11.55
C CYS A 146 -8.69 -24.45 10.05
N GLU A 147 -7.86 -23.55 9.53
CA GLU A 147 -7.47 -23.52 8.13
C GLU A 147 -6.84 -24.84 7.65
N GLU A 148 -6.15 -25.56 8.54
CA GLU A 148 -5.55 -26.87 8.24
C GLU A 148 -6.62 -27.98 8.11
N ASP A 149 -7.74 -27.87 8.83
CA ASP A 149 -8.85 -28.84 8.81
C ASP A 149 -9.68 -28.78 7.52
N VAL A 150 -9.53 -27.70 6.75
CA VAL A 150 -10.19 -27.52 5.44
C VAL A 150 -9.58 -28.42 4.38
N VAL A 151 -8.27 -28.62 4.42
CA VAL A 151 -7.52 -29.31 3.36
C VAL A 151 -8.02 -30.76 3.17
N PRO A 152 -8.21 -31.58 4.22
CA PRO A 152 -8.82 -32.90 4.09
C PRO A 152 -10.24 -32.87 3.50
N SER A 153 -11.04 -31.86 3.85
CA SER A 153 -12.41 -31.70 3.35
C SER A 153 -12.44 -31.36 1.85
N LEU A 154 -11.55 -30.48 1.39
CA LEU A 154 -11.37 -30.18 -0.04
C LEU A 154 -10.94 -31.42 -0.82
N ARG A 155 -9.94 -32.16 -0.34
CA ARG A 155 -9.52 -33.42 -0.99
C ARG A 155 -10.66 -34.45 -1.03
N SER A 156 -11.44 -34.56 0.05
CA SER A 156 -12.60 -35.47 0.15
C SER A 156 -13.79 -35.04 -0.73
N ALA A 157 -13.87 -33.76 -1.08
CA ALA A 157 -14.79 -33.24 -2.08
C ALA A 157 -14.26 -33.45 -3.52
N GLY A 158 -12.97 -33.76 -3.66
CA GLY A 158 -12.25 -34.06 -4.90
C GLY A 158 -11.76 -32.83 -5.65
N TYR A 159 -11.22 -31.89 -4.88
CA TYR A 159 -10.28 -30.90 -5.37
C TYR A 159 -8.84 -31.45 -5.20
N ASP A 160 -7.99 -31.16 -6.18
CA ASP A 160 -6.57 -31.47 -6.22
C ASP A 160 -5.75 -30.17 -5.99
N ASP A 161 -4.42 -30.29 -5.94
CA ASP A 161 -3.48 -29.16 -5.85
C ASP A 161 -3.85 -28.13 -4.76
N VAL A 162 -4.33 -28.62 -3.61
CA VAL A 162 -4.69 -27.76 -2.48
C VAL A 162 -3.43 -27.14 -1.90
N THR A 163 -3.30 -25.81 -1.98
CA THR A 163 -2.20 -25.05 -1.39
C THR A 163 -2.73 -24.07 -0.36
N LEU A 164 -1.93 -23.83 0.68
CA LEU A 164 -2.21 -22.85 1.72
C LEU A 164 -1.11 -21.79 1.65
N ARG A 165 -1.52 -20.53 1.54
CA ARG A 165 -0.63 -19.37 1.52
C ARG A 165 -1.08 -18.40 2.60
N GLU A 166 -0.20 -18.15 3.56
CA GLU A 166 -0.39 -17.10 4.56
C GLU A 166 0.16 -15.79 4.02
N VAL A 167 -0.64 -14.75 4.07
CA VAL A 167 -0.26 -13.39 3.67
C VAL A 167 -0.65 -12.43 4.77
N SER A 168 0.15 -11.37 4.96
CA SER A 168 -0.15 -10.39 5.99
C SER A 168 0.18 -8.98 5.56
N TYR A 169 -0.61 -8.04 6.07
CA TYR A 169 -0.48 -6.61 5.78
C TYR A 169 -0.33 -5.79 7.06
N PRO A 170 0.68 -4.91 7.15
CA PRO A 170 0.88 -4.03 8.30
C PRO A 170 -0.20 -2.93 8.33
N CYS A 171 -1.10 -2.99 9.30
CA CYS A 171 -2.20 -2.05 9.46
C CYS A 171 -1.88 -0.99 10.53
N GLU A 172 -2.28 0.24 10.25
CA GLU A 172 -2.31 1.36 11.20
C GLU A 172 -3.74 1.91 11.21
N LEU A 173 -4.43 1.86 12.36
CA LEU A 173 -5.82 2.28 12.49
C LEU A 173 -6.02 3.14 13.72
N SER A 174 -6.72 4.27 13.61
CA SER A 174 -6.99 5.10 14.78
C SER A 174 -7.71 4.31 15.87
N LEU A 175 -7.27 4.44 17.12
CA LEU A 175 -7.86 3.79 18.29
C LEU A 175 -9.36 4.08 18.40
N ASP A 176 -9.79 5.32 18.17
CA ASP A 176 -11.21 5.67 18.22
C ASP A 176 -12.05 4.93 17.17
N ARG A 177 -11.54 4.76 15.95
CA ARG A 177 -12.20 3.96 14.90
C ARG A 177 -12.28 2.50 15.30
N TRP A 178 -11.25 1.95 15.93
CA TRP A 178 -11.29 0.59 16.47
C TRP A 178 -12.29 0.46 17.62
N CYS A 179 -12.31 1.39 18.57
CA CYS A 179 -13.29 1.39 19.65
C CYS A 179 -14.72 1.52 19.11
N ALA A 180 -14.95 2.36 18.08
CA ALA A 180 -16.24 2.46 17.42
C ALA A 180 -16.65 1.14 16.75
N PHE A 181 -15.70 0.41 16.15
CA PHE A 181 -15.92 -0.94 15.62
C PHE A 181 -16.35 -1.90 16.72
N LEU A 182 -15.64 -1.92 17.86
CA LEU A 182 -15.99 -2.76 18.99
C LEU A 182 -17.42 -2.47 19.48
N ARG A 183 -17.79 -1.19 19.61
CA ARG A 183 -19.15 -0.76 20.01
C ARG A 183 -20.24 -1.18 19.03
N SER A 184 -19.94 -1.26 17.73
CA SER A 184 -20.93 -1.63 16.71
C SER A 184 -21.44 -3.07 16.85
N ARG A 185 -20.67 -3.94 17.52
CA ARG A 185 -20.92 -5.39 17.63
C ARG A 185 -21.12 -6.10 16.28
N SER A 186 -20.76 -5.49 15.15
CA SER A 186 -20.90 -6.09 13.82
C SER A 186 -20.02 -7.34 13.61
N TRP A 187 -19.18 -7.68 14.59
CA TRP A 187 -18.24 -8.79 14.63
C TRP A 187 -18.73 -9.98 15.50
N SER A 188 -19.88 -9.87 16.15
CA SER A 188 -20.27 -10.76 17.26
C SER A 188 -21.07 -11.99 16.85
N ASN A 189 -21.25 -12.29 15.56
CA ASN A 189 -22.18 -13.32 15.08
C ASN A 189 -21.96 -14.75 15.64
N ALA A 190 -20.78 -15.08 16.22
CA ALA A 190 -20.63 -16.30 17.05
C ALA A 190 -20.07 -16.08 18.46
N LEU A 191 -19.78 -14.84 18.85
CA LEU A 191 -19.22 -14.47 20.17
C LEU A 191 -20.24 -13.80 21.12
N GLU A 192 -21.42 -13.44 20.62
CA GLU A 192 -22.46 -12.71 21.35
C GLU A 192 -22.84 -13.36 22.70
N LYS A 193 -22.64 -14.67 22.84
CA LYS A 193 -22.94 -15.40 24.08
C LYS A 193 -21.94 -15.15 25.23
N HIS A 194 -20.86 -14.39 25.02
CA HIS A 194 -19.76 -14.32 25.99
C HIS A 194 -19.32 -12.92 26.44
N ILE A 195 -19.83 -11.82 25.86
CA ILE A 195 -19.40 -10.45 26.22
C ILE A 195 -20.61 -9.57 26.56
N SER A 196 -20.77 -9.24 27.85
CA SER A 196 -21.76 -8.27 28.33
C SER A 196 -21.43 -6.82 27.94
N ASP A 197 -22.40 -5.90 28.08
CA ASP A 197 -22.17 -4.45 27.91
C ASP A 197 -21.04 -3.93 28.82
N ASP A 198 -21.00 -4.40 30.06
CA ASP A 198 -19.95 -4.02 31.03
C ASP A 198 -18.57 -4.52 30.58
N GLN A 199 -18.48 -5.76 30.10
CA GLN A 199 -17.24 -6.31 29.56
C GLN A 199 -16.78 -5.59 28.28
N LEU A 200 -17.75 -5.14 27.46
CA LEU A 200 -17.47 -4.33 26.28
C LEU A 200 -16.89 -2.96 26.66
N HIS A 201 -17.53 -2.28 27.60
CA HIS A 201 -17.09 -0.99 28.11
C HIS A 201 -15.70 -1.09 28.73
N GLN A 202 -15.50 -2.04 29.65
CA GLN A 202 -14.20 -2.24 30.30
C GLN A 202 -13.10 -2.61 29.29
N GLY A 203 -13.41 -3.42 28.28
CA GLY A 203 -12.46 -3.77 27.23
C GLY A 203 -12.00 -2.54 26.42
N ILE A 204 -12.92 -1.63 26.09
CA ILE A 204 -12.61 -0.39 25.38
C ILE A 204 -11.76 0.55 26.24
N GLU A 205 -12.12 0.71 27.52
CA GLU A 205 -11.34 1.56 28.43
C GLU A 205 -9.93 0.99 28.65
N ASN A 206 -9.78 -0.33 28.79
CA ASN A 206 -8.46 -0.96 28.86
C ASN A 206 -7.62 -0.73 27.61
N LEU A 207 -8.21 -0.76 26.40
CA LEU A 207 -7.50 -0.43 25.17
C LEU A 207 -7.05 1.04 25.18
N ARG A 208 -7.87 1.95 25.70
CA ARG A 208 -7.52 3.36 25.85
C ARG A 208 -6.43 3.58 26.88
N GLU A 209 -6.43 2.85 27.98
CA GLU A 209 -5.33 2.91 28.94
C GLU A 209 -4.04 2.33 28.35
N GLN A 210 -4.13 1.21 27.64
CA GLN A 210 -2.98 0.51 27.07
C GLN A 210 -2.32 1.29 25.92
N PHE A 211 -3.14 1.86 25.02
CA PHE A 211 -2.67 2.50 23.80
C PHE A 211 -2.79 4.02 23.84
N GLY A 212 -3.37 4.58 24.90
CA GLY A 212 -3.76 5.99 24.95
C GLY A 212 -2.91 6.92 25.80
N SER A 213 -1.71 6.51 26.16
CA SER A 213 -0.80 7.33 26.97
C SER A 213 0.07 8.32 26.18
N CYS A 214 -0.22 8.64 24.90
CA CYS A 214 0.52 9.67 24.15
C CYS A 214 -0.25 10.99 24.00
N ASP A 215 0.45 12.12 24.16
CA ASP A 215 0.00 13.51 23.88
C ASP A 215 -0.20 13.79 22.37
N CYS A 216 -0.49 12.75 21.61
CA CYS A 216 -0.68 12.73 20.16
C CYS A 216 -2.15 13.08 19.83
N THR A 217 -2.39 13.82 18.75
CA THR A 217 -3.76 14.26 18.35
C THR A 217 -4.65 13.11 17.89
N VAL A 218 -4.07 12.03 17.37
CA VAL A 218 -4.78 10.79 17.00
C VAL A 218 -3.90 9.59 17.33
N GLN A 219 -4.39 8.72 18.21
CA GLN A 219 -3.70 7.47 18.57
C GLN A 219 -3.99 6.38 17.55
N HIS A 220 -2.97 5.64 17.14
CA HIS A 220 -3.08 4.58 16.15
C HIS A 220 -2.67 3.23 16.73
N LEU A 221 -3.51 2.22 16.52
CA LEU A 221 -3.20 0.83 16.73
C LEU A 221 -2.40 0.30 15.55
N GLN A 222 -1.29 -0.37 15.85
CA GLN A 222 -0.48 -1.10 14.88
C GLN A 222 -0.70 -2.59 15.07
N PHE A 223 -1.05 -3.28 13.98
CA PHE A 223 -1.24 -4.74 13.98
C PHE A 223 -1.03 -5.29 12.57
N ARG A 224 -1.00 -6.62 12.43
CA ARG A 224 -0.96 -7.26 11.11
C ARG A 224 -2.31 -7.92 10.84
N ASP A 225 -2.95 -7.54 9.73
CA ASP A 225 -4.09 -8.29 9.22
C ASP A 225 -3.55 -9.52 8.49
N CYS A 226 -3.88 -10.72 8.97
CA CYS A 226 -3.41 -11.97 8.41
C CYS A 226 -4.56 -12.70 7.70
N LEU A 227 -4.34 -12.98 6.41
CA LEU A 227 -5.24 -13.75 5.58
C LEU A 227 -4.55 -15.07 5.20
N VAL A 228 -5.30 -16.15 5.32
CA VAL A 228 -4.93 -17.46 4.82
C VAL A 228 -5.72 -17.73 3.55
N PHE A 229 -4.99 -17.83 2.44
CA PHE A 229 -5.52 -18.21 1.14
C PHE A 229 -5.33 -19.70 0.91
N ILE A 230 -6.45 -20.41 0.81
CA ILE A 230 -6.47 -21.82 0.43
C ILE A 230 -6.90 -21.89 -1.01
N THR A 231 -5.99 -22.24 -1.91
CA THR A 231 -6.34 -22.47 -3.31
C THR A 231 -6.46 -23.96 -3.59
N ALA A 232 -7.39 -24.34 -4.45
CA ALA A 232 -7.59 -25.74 -4.84
C ALA A 232 -8.09 -25.82 -6.29
N GLU A 233 -7.70 -26.86 -7.01
CA GLU A 233 -8.12 -27.07 -8.41
C GLU A 233 -9.13 -28.21 -8.52
N VAL A 234 -10.11 -28.08 -9.41
CA VAL A 234 -11.02 -29.19 -9.69
C VAL A 234 -10.29 -30.27 -10.46
N SER A 235 -10.25 -31.47 -9.89
CA SER A 235 -9.55 -32.61 -10.45
C SER A 235 -9.87 -32.83 -11.94
N ILE A 236 -8.81 -32.90 -12.75
CA ILE A 236 -8.88 -33.29 -14.16
C ILE A 236 -8.89 -34.79 -14.36
N PHE A 237 -8.74 -35.58 -13.29
CA PHE A 237 -8.78 -37.03 -13.32
C PHE A 237 -10.09 -37.55 -12.71
N GLY A 238 -10.64 -38.61 -13.30
CA GLY A 238 -11.75 -39.35 -12.75
C GLY A 238 -11.32 -40.19 -11.54
N PRO A 239 -12.28 -40.74 -10.76
CA PRO A 239 -11.99 -41.56 -9.57
C PRO A 239 -11.19 -42.84 -9.85
N LYS A 240 -10.97 -43.20 -11.12
CA LYS A 240 -10.13 -44.33 -11.57
C LYS A 240 -8.79 -43.89 -12.20
N GLY A 241 -8.43 -42.61 -12.13
CA GLY A 241 -7.20 -42.08 -12.74
C GLY A 241 -7.31 -41.76 -14.25
N GLU A 242 -8.51 -41.88 -14.85
CA GLU A 242 -8.72 -41.57 -16.26
C GLU A 242 -8.88 -40.04 -16.47
N PRO A 243 -8.25 -39.42 -17.49
CA PRO A 243 -8.40 -37.99 -17.74
C PRO A 243 -9.84 -37.63 -18.15
N LYS A 244 -10.43 -36.65 -17.48
CA LYS A 244 -11.74 -36.07 -17.82
C LYS A 244 -11.53 -34.83 -18.71
N GLY A 245 -11.67 -35.02 -20.03
CA GLY A 245 -11.55 -33.94 -21.02
C GLY A 245 -10.11 -33.58 -21.37
N SER A 246 -9.94 -32.73 -22.38
CA SER A 246 -8.61 -32.27 -22.82
C SER A 246 -7.96 -31.42 -21.73
N ALA A 247 -6.80 -31.85 -21.23
CA ALA A 247 -6.03 -31.09 -20.25
C ALA A 247 -5.79 -29.64 -20.75
N PRO A 248 -6.11 -28.61 -19.95
CA PRO A 248 -5.83 -27.25 -20.36
C PRO A 248 -4.31 -27.06 -20.49
N LYS A 249 -3.87 -26.40 -21.55
CA LYS A 249 -2.46 -26.01 -21.70
C LYS A 249 -2.13 -25.08 -20.53
N ARG A 250 -1.25 -25.50 -19.61
CA ARG A 250 -0.67 -24.65 -18.56
C ARG A 250 -0.01 -23.44 -19.22
N ARG A 251 -0.68 -22.28 -19.23
CA ARG A 251 -0.02 -20.99 -19.42
C ARG A 251 0.52 -20.61 -18.05
N ARG A 252 1.82 -20.79 -17.81
CA ARG A 252 2.50 -20.13 -16.68
C ARG A 252 2.61 -18.65 -17.03
N THR A 253 1.62 -17.86 -16.66
CA THR A 253 1.76 -16.41 -16.58
C THR A 253 2.43 -16.08 -15.25
N THR A 254 3.74 -16.34 -15.16
CA THR A 254 4.51 -15.65 -14.12
C THR A 254 4.48 -14.17 -14.47
N TRP A 255 3.83 -13.35 -13.64
CA TRP A 255 3.95 -11.89 -13.64
C TRP A 255 5.36 -11.43 -13.22
N ALA A 256 6.38 -12.22 -13.53
CA ALA A 256 7.77 -11.89 -13.34
C ALA A 256 8.05 -10.66 -14.20
N SER A 257 8.45 -9.58 -13.53
CA SER A 257 9.27 -8.52 -14.11
C SER A 257 10.38 -9.20 -14.91
N ASN A 258 10.32 -9.10 -16.23
CA ASN A 258 11.33 -9.67 -17.11
C ASN A 258 12.53 -8.71 -17.17
N PRO A 259 13.70 -9.03 -16.59
CA PRO A 259 14.92 -8.29 -16.85
C PRO A 259 15.62 -9.01 -18.01
N LYS A 260 15.30 -8.57 -19.23
CA LYS A 260 15.98 -8.87 -20.51
C LYS A 260 15.67 -10.22 -21.18
N GLY A 261 15.21 -10.14 -22.43
CA GLY A 261 15.38 -11.21 -23.44
C GLY A 261 14.14 -11.50 -24.28
N ASN A 262 14.25 -11.23 -25.59
CA ASN A 262 13.28 -11.49 -26.66
C ASN A 262 12.44 -12.78 -26.52
N VAL A 263 11.11 -12.63 -26.47
CA VAL A 263 10.16 -13.62 -27.02
C VAL A 263 9.12 -12.85 -27.83
N GLY A 264 9.19 -12.99 -29.15
CA GLY A 264 8.30 -12.31 -30.08
C GLY A 264 6.88 -12.87 -30.06
N LEU A 265 5.92 -11.95 -30.19
CA LEU A 265 4.59 -12.17 -30.76
C LEU A 265 3.65 -13.14 -30.01
N GLU A 266 3.25 -12.79 -28.78
CA GLU A 266 1.89 -13.12 -28.24
C GLU A 266 1.48 -12.32 -26.97
N MET A 267 2.19 -11.23 -26.63
CA MET A 267 1.98 -10.40 -25.44
C MET A 267 1.08 -9.18 -25.67
N ALA A 268 0.49 -9.04 -26.86
CA ALA A 268 -0.50 -8.00 -27.12
C ALA A 268 -1.81 -8.34 -26.37
N GLN A 269 -2.12 -7.57 -25.32
CA GLN A 269 -3.45 -7.34 -24.70
C GLN A 269 -3.64 -7.64 -23.19
N LEU A 270 -2.59 -7.86 -22.38
CA LEU A 270 -2.77 -7.74 -20.92
C LEU A 270 -2.65 -6.26 -20.53
N ARG A 271 -3.77 -5.61 -20.18
CA ARG A 271 -3.73 -4.29 -19.55
C ARG A 271 -2.94 -4.40 -18.24
N PRO A 272 -2.03 -3.47 -17.93
CA PRO A 272 -1.39 -3.45 -16.63
C PRO A 272 -2.46 -3.26 -15.55
N LEU A 273 -2.27 -3.91 -14.41
CA LEU A 273 -3.16 -3.72 -13.26
C LEU A 273 -3.25 -2.22 -12.89
N PRO A 274 -4.41 -1.77 -12.37
CA PRO A 274 -4.56 -0.44 -11.79
C PRO A 274 -3.40 -0.04 -10.88
N LEU A 275 -3.04 1.25 -10.90
CA LEU A 275 -1.88 1.77 -10.16
C LEU A 275 -1.89 1.37 -8.68
N GLY A 276 -3.04 1.51 -8.01
CA GLY A 276 -3.19 1.15 -6.60
C GLY A 276 -2.87 -0.32 -6.29
N LEU A 277 -3.22 -1.25 -7.18
CA LEU A 277 -2.90 -2.68 -7.00
C LEU A 277 -1.42 -2.96 -7.19
N ARG A 278 -0.79 -2.35 -8.21
CA ARG A 278 0.66 -2.47 -8.41
C ARG A 278 1.42 -1.92 -7.23
N LEU A 279 1.01 -0.75 -6.72
CA LEU A 279 1.61 -0.14 -5.54
C LEU A 279 1.43 -1.02 -4.29
N ALA A 280 0.24 -1.56 -4.07
CA ALA A 280 -0.04 -2.43 -2.93
C ALA A 280 0.77 -3.75 -2.97
N ARG A 281 1.04 -4.28 -4.16
CA ARG A 281 1.88 -5.47 -4.38
C ARG A 281 3.37 -5.19 -4.22
N ASP A 282 3.86 -4.15 -4.89
CA ASP A 282 5.29 -3.94 -5.12
C ASP A 282 5.92 -2.91 -4.17
N GLY A 283 5.10 -2.04 -3.57
CA GLY A 283 5.54 -0.89 -2.77
C GLY A 283 5.82 0.36 -3.60
N PHE A 284 6.02 0.19 -4.91
CA PHE A 284 6.29 1.29 -5.85
C PHE A 284 5.69 1.06 -7.24
N VAL A 285 5.61 2.11 -8.04
CA VAL A 285 5.19 2.10 -9.44
C VAL A 285 6.10 3.01 -10.26
N ALA A 286 6.71 2.48 -11.32
CA ALA A 286 7.53 3.21 -12.26
C ALA A 286 7.62 2.50 -13.64
N PRO A 287 7.94 3.23 -14.72
CA PRO A 287 7.90 4.68 -14.84
C PRO A 287 6.46 5.21 -14.96
N LEU A 288 6.25 6.46 -14.56
CA LEU A 288 5.03 7.23 -14.78
C LEU A 288 5.36 8.42 -15.68
N GLN A 289 4.71 8.54 -16.84
CA GLN A 289 4.88 9.72 -17.69
C GLN A 289 4.11 10.90 -17.11
N VAL A 290 4.83 11.86 -16.50
CA VAL A 290 4.22 13.04 -15.86
C VAL A 290 4.35 14.26 -16.76
N LEU A 291 5.59 14.71 -17.00
CA LEU A 291 5.89 15.89 -17.80
C LEU A 291 6.23 15.50 -19.23
N SER A 292 6.05 16.42 -20.16
CA SER A 292 6.74 16.40 -21.46
C SER A 292 8.24 16.70 -21.29
N SER A 293 9.02 16.43 -22.33
CA SER A 293 10.44 16.82 -22.38
C SER A 293 10.64 18.33 -22.22
N GLU A 294 9.74 19.13 -22.76
CA GLU A 294 9.77 20.59 -22.73
C GLU A 294 9.46 21.10 -21.31
N GLU A 295 8.47 20.54 -20.64
CA GLU A 295 8.14 20.88 -19.25
C GLU A 295 9.27 20.49 -18.30
N ALA A 296 9.89 19.33 -18.49
CA ALA A 296 11.04 18.91 -17.69
C ALA A 296 12.25 19.84 -17.91
N ALA A 297 12.52 20.23 -19.16
CA ALA A 297 13.60 21.16 -19.49
C ALA A 297 13.36 22.57 -18.92
N GLU A 298 12.13 23.08 -18.99
CA GLU A 298 11.79 24.38 -18.37
C GLU A 298 11.92 24.32 -16.85
N ALA A 299 11.44 23.26 -16.20
CA ALA A 299 11.60 23.06 -14.76
C ALA A 299 13.08 23.01 -14.35
N LEU A 300 13.91 22.29 -15.10
CA LEU A 300 15.35 22.22 -14.88
C LEU A 300 16.02 23.59 -15.06
N PHE A 301 15.64 24.35 -16.09
CA PHE A 301 16.14 25.70 -16.31
C PHE A 301 15.79 26.64 -15.15
N ARG A 302 14.56 26.58 -14.63
CA ARG A 302 14.14 27.38 -13.46
C ARG A 302 14.88 26.99 -12.19
N LEU A 303 15.16 25.70 -12.01
CA LEU A 303 15.98 25.23 -10.91
C LEU A 303 17.42 25.74 -11.03
N ASP A 304 18.01 25.72 -12.22
CA ASP A 304 19.35 26.30 -12.45
C ASP A 304 19.38 27.81 -12.13
N GLN A 305 18.31 28.56 -12.45
CA GLN A 305 18.18 29.97 -12.04
C GLN A 305 18.13 30.13 -10.52
N HIS A 306 17.43 29.22 -9.82
CA HIS A 306 17.37 29.22 -8.36
C HIS A 306 18.75 28.97 -7.76
N VAL A 307 19.47 27.95 -8.23
CA VAL A 307 20.84 27.62 -7.81
C VAL A 307 21.77 28.82 -7.97
N ALA A 308 21.71 29.50 -9.12
CA ALA A 308 22.51 30.69 -9.38
C ALA A 308 22.18 31.87 -8.43
N ALA A 309 20.95 31.95 -7.92
CA ALA A 309 20.51 33.03 -7.03
C ALA A 309 20.79 32.75 -5.55
N THR A 310 20.82 31.49 -5.12
CA THR A 310 21.00 31.10 -3.70
C THR A 310 22.43 30.74 -3.33
N ALA A 311 23.26 30.36 -4.31
CA ALA A 311 24.63 30.03 -4.01
C ALA A 311 25.42 31.27 -3.56
N SER A 312 25.76 31.28 -2.27
CA SER A 312 26.54 32.33 -1.63
C SER A 312 27.98 32.29 -2.13
N ALA A 313 28.40 33.29 -2.92
CA ALA A 313 29.78 33.74 -3.13
C ALA A 313 30.89 32.67 -3.27
N ARG A 314 30.58 31.46 -3.77
CA ARG A 314 31.58 30.49 -4.21
C ARG A 314 31.86 30.76 -5.68
N THR A 315 33.14 30.72 -6.04
CA THR A 315 33.69 31.13 -7.34
C THR A 315 32.86 30.60 -8.52
N GLU A 316 32.65 31.48 -9.50
CA GLU A 316 31.76 31.34 -10.68
C GLU A 316 31.95 30.05 -11.52
N ASP A 317 33.03 29.29 -11.29
CA ASP A 317 33.41 28.13 -12.11
C ASP A 317 32.83 26.77 -11.66
N LYS A 318 32.10 26.66 -10.53
CA LYS A 318 31.66 25.35 -10.00
C LYS A 318 30.31 25.32 -9.28
N LEU A 319 29.31 26.05 -9.75
CA LEU A 319 27.95 25.98 -9.15
C LEU A 319 27.20 24.76 -9.67
N CYS A 320 26.97 23.76 -8.81
CA CYS A 320 26.16 22.59 -9.12
C CYS A 320 24.86 22.59 -8.30
N VAL A 321 23.79 22.04 -8.87
CA VAL A 321 22.52 21.80 -8.15
C VAL A 321 22.70 20.86 -6.94
N GLU A 322 23.74 20.03 -6.94
CA GLU A 322 24.13 19.21 -5.78
C GLU A 322 24.65 20.05 -4.60
N ASP A 323 25.05 21.29 -4.83
CA ASP A 323 25.52 22.22 -3.80
C ASP A 323 24.38 22.98 -3.11
N LEU A 324 23.11 22.76 -3.51
CA LEU A 324 21.98 23.25 -2.74
C LEU A 324 21.98 22.57 -1.36
N ASP A 325 22.21 23.37 -0.32
CA ASP A 325 22.22 22.92 1.07
C ASP A 325 21.09 23.54 1.89
N GLY A 326 20.80 22.89 3.02
CA GLY A 326 19.77 23.32 3.97
C GLY A 326 18.42 23.61 3.32
N ASP A 327 17.80 24.70 3.74
CA ASP A 327 16.45 25.13 3.34
C ASP A 327 16.32 25.41 1.83
N ASN A 328 17.43 25.68 1.12
CA ASN A 328 17.40 26.06 -0.29
C ASN A 328 17.04 24.90 -1.24
N ARG A 329 17.13 23.65 -0.79
CA ARG A 329 16.66 22.49 -1.58
C ARG A 329 15.23 22.06 -1.25
N PHE A 330 14.67 22.60 -0.17
CA PHE A 330 13.40 22.16 0.40
C PHE A 330 12.24 23.11 0.04
N LYS A 331 11.03 22.53 -0.07
CA LYS A 331 9.76 23.23 -0.30
C LYS A 331 9.80 24.35 -1.35
N LEU A 332 10.51 24.14 -2.47
CA LEU A 332 10.56 25.12 -3.57
C LEU A 332 9.17 25.49 -4.12
N HIS A 333 8.18 24.60 -3.97
CA HIS A 333 6.78 24.86 -4.34
C HIS A 333 6.12 25.97 -3.51
N VAL A 334 6.64 26.29 -2.33
CA VAL A 334 6.20 27.43 -1.51
C VAL A 334 6.87 28.74 -1.98
N LEU A 335 8.05 28.63 -2.60
CA LEU A 335 8.82 29.78 -3.06
C LEU A 335 8.45 30.22 -4.47
N TYR A 336 8.11 29.28 -5.36
CA TYR A 336 8.02 29.56 -6.79
C TYR A 336 6.74 29.03 -7.44
N PRO A 337 6.03 29.86 -8.22
CA PRO A 337 4.87 29.42 -9.00
C PRO A 337 5.16 28.29 -9.98
N TRP A 338 6.38 28.17 -10.52
CA TRP A 338 6.72 27.06 -11.41
C TRP A 338 6.77 25.72 -10.68
N ALA A 339 7.34 25.69 -9.47
CA ALA A 339 7.42 24.48 -8.65
C ALA A 339 6.06 24.11 -8.06
N GLU A 340 5.25 25.11 -7.68
CA GLU A 340 3.86 24.90 -7.25
C GLU A 340 3.02 24.19 -8.32
N ARG A 341 3.14 24.62 -9.59
CA ARG A 341 2.46 23.96 -10.71
C ARG A 341 2.93 22.52 -10.93
N LEU A 342 4.20 22.21 -10.67
CA LEU A 342 4.75 20.85 -10.81
C LEU A 342 4.17 19.91 -9.75
N VAL A 343 4.15 20.32 -8.47
CA VAL A 343 3.64 19.47 -7.39
C VAL A 343 2.12 19.25 -7.48
N ARG A 344 1.42 20.07 -8.29
CA ARG A 344 -0.01 19.98 -8.62
C ARG A 344 -0.28 19.53 -10.06
N HIS A 345 0.73 19.04 -10.77
CA HIS A 345 0.56 18.66 -12.17
C HIS A 345 -0.54 17.58 -12.31
N PRO A 346 -1.51 17.72 -13.25
CA PRO A 346 -2.68 16.84 -13.30
C PRO A 346 -2.35 15.34 -13.36
N LYS A 347 -1.41 14.94 -14.23
CA LYS A 347 -0.99 13.52 -14.33
C LYS A 347 -0.31 13.00 -13.07
N LEU A 348 0.37 13.87 -12.33
CA LEU A 348 0.98 13.53 -11.05
C LEU A 348 -0.12 13.30 -10.01
N LEU A 349 -1.07 14.23 -9.90
CA LEU A 349 -2.17 14.13 -8.95
C LEU A 349 -3.10 12.96 -9.26
N ASP A 350 -3.33 12.61 -10.52
CA ASP A 350 -4.10 11.42 -10.89
C ASP A 350 -3.43 10.15 -10.34
N ALA A 351 -2.10 10.04 -10.42
CA ALA A 351 -1.36 8.92 -9.86
C ALA A 351 -1.41 8.90 -8.33
N VAL A 352 -1.24 10.05 -7.68
CA VAL A 352 -1.28 10.19 -6.22
C VAL A 352 -2.67 9.87 -5.65
N ARG A 353 -3.73 10.39 -6.26
CA ARG A 353 -5.12 10.09 -5.86
C ARG A 353 -5.44 8.61 -6.02
N ALA A 354 -4.97 7.98 -7.10
CA ALA A 354 -5.14 6.54 -7.29
C ALA A 354 -4.34 5.72 -6.26
N ALA A 355 -3.17 6.20 -5.83
CA ALA A 355 -2.35 5.57 -4.80
C ALA A 355 -2.98 5.66 -3.41
N LEU A 356 -3.41 6.86 -3.02
CA LEU A 356 -3.98 7.15 -1.70
C LEU A 356 -5.47 6.77 -1.59
N GLY A 357 -6.17 6.66 -2.72
CA GLY A 357 -7.60 6.38 -2.79
C GLY A 357 -8.47 7.53 -2.27
N THR A 358 -8.04 8.77 -2.46
CA THR A 358 -8.77 9.98 -2.05
C THR A 358 -8.53 11.11 -3.05
N ASP A 359 -9.49 12.03 -3.17
CA ASP A 359 -9.36 13.26 -3.95
C ASP A 359 -8.72 14.42 -3.16
N ASP A 360 -8.70 14.31 -1.84
CA ASP A 360 -8.22 15.32 -0.89
C ASP A 360 -6.75 15.07 -0.54
N VAL A 361 -5.87 15.82 -1.18
CA VAL A 361 -4.42 15.59 -1.18
C VAL A 361 -3.67 16.87 -0.82
N LEU A 362 -2.69 16.73 0.07
CA LEU A 362 -1.73 17.77 0.43
C LEU A 362 -0.33 17.41 -0.09
N VAL A 363 0.49 18.42 -0.34
CA VAL A 363 1.95 18.28 -0.42
C VAL A 363 2.49 18.63 0.96
N TRP A 364 2.99 17.62 1.67
CA TRP A 364 3.60 17.83 2.98
C TRP A 364 5.01 18.40 2.84
N PHE A 365 5.78 17.88 1.88
CA PHE A 365 7.17 18.24 1.71
C PHE A 365 7.66 18.05 0.28
N SER A 366 8.69 18.79 -0.13
CA SER A 366 9.41 18.50 -1.37
C SER A 366 10.90 18.78 -1.22
N ASP A 367 11.74 17.98 -1.86
CA ASP A 367 13.20 18.06 -1.78
C ASP A 367 13.85 17.85 -3.16
N VAL A 368 14.77 18.74 -3.54
CA VAL A 368 15.63 18.57 -4.71
C VAL A 368 16.74 17.57 -4.38
N ASN A 369 16.66 16.39 -4.99
CA ASN A 369 17.68 15.36 -4.89
C ASN A 369 18.52 15.36 -6.17
N ALA A 370 19.73 15.88 -6.10
CA ALA A 370 20.63 15.97 -7.23
C ALA A 370 22.00 15.36 -6.95
N LYS A 371 22.62 14.82 -8.01
CA LYS A 371 24.00 14.31 -8.01
C LYS A 371 24.75 14.91 -9.19
N GLY A 372 25.84 15.60 -8.91
CA GLY A 372 26.73 16.15 -9.92
C GLY A 372 27.46 15.05 -10.70
N PRO A 373 28.14 15.41 -11.82
CA PRO A 373 29.02 14.49 -12.52
C PRO A 373 30.04 13.84 -11.59
N TYR A 374 30.17 12.50 -11.65
CA TYR A 374 31.11 11.72 -10.84
C TYR A 374 30.97 11.89 -9.31
N SER A 375 29.81 12.35 -8.83
CA SER A 375 29.57 12.49 -7.40
C SER A 375 29.59 11.15 -6.67
N LEU A 376 30.32 11.11 -5.55
CA LEU A 376 30.35 9.96 -4.63
C LEU A 376 29.12 9.89 -3.73
N ARG A 377 28.29 10.96 -3.71
CA ARG A 377 27.12 11.03 -2.84
C ARG A 377 26.14 9.90 -3.15
N HIS A 378 25.64 9.28 -2.10
CA HIS A 378 24.68 8.19 -2.16
C HIS A 378 23.57 8.41 -1.14
N ALA A 379 22.44 7.73 -1.31
CA ALA A 379 21.43 7.64 -0.27
C ALA A 379 21.39 6.19 0.18
N ALA A 380 21.73 5.93 1.45
CA ALA A 380 21.69 4.60 2.03
C ALA A 380 20.28 3.98 1.98
N ARG A 381 20.18 2.67 2.23
CA ARG A 381 18.88 1.99 2.32
C ARG A 381 18.05 2.58 3.46
N HIS A 382 16.85 3.03 3.16
CA HIS A 382 15.96 3.65 4.14
C HIS A 382 14.49 3.53 3.74
N GLN A 383 13.61 3.87 4.68
CA GLN A 383 12.19 4.13 4.48
C GLN A 383 11.91 5.62 4.76
N ASP A 384 11.11 6.27 3.90
CA ASP A 384 10.74 7.69 4.08
C ASP A 384 9.96 7.90 5.40
N GLY A 385 9.19 6.90 5.84
CA GLY A 385 8.42 6.95 7.09
C GLY A 385 9.25 7.19 8.35
N THR A 386 10.56 6.89 8.32
CA THR A 386 11.49 7.15 9.41
C THR A 386 11.65 8.64 9.71
N TYR A 387 11.51 9.49 8.68
CA TYR A 387 11.71 10.94 8.77
C TYR A 387 10.41 11.71 9.03
N ALA A 388 9.30 11.00 9.16
CA ALA A 388 7.98 11.61 9.20
C ALA A 388 7.21 11.14 10.42
N SER A 389 6.74 12.10 11.23
CA SER A 389 5.82 11.78 12.34
C SER A 389 4.38 11.60 11.86
N LEU A 390 4.17 10.87 10.78
CA LEU A 390 2.88 10.73 10.09
C LEU A 390 2.32 9.32 10.27
N SER A 391 1.00 9.24 10.47
CA SER A 391 0.29 7.96 10.61
C SER A 391 -1.18 8.11 10.22
N PRO A 392 -1.80 7.14 9.52
CA PRO A 392 -1.22 5.91 8.98
C PRO A 392 -0.19 6.16 7.88
N SER A 393 0.90 5.40 7.84
CA SER A 393 1.91 5.50 6.77
C SER A 393 1.34 5.24 5.37
N ASP A 394 0.26 4.46 5.27
CA ASP A 394 -0.45 4.15 4.01
C ASP A 394 -1.12 5.39 3.40
N LEU A 395 -1.30 6.45 4.17
CA LEU A 395 -1.84 7.73 3.69
C LEU A 395 -0.76 8.69 3.20
N ALA A 396 0.48 8.21 3.01
CA ALA A 396 1.62 8.98 2.54
C ALA A 396 2.36 8.26 1.40
N VAL A 397 2.69 9.00 0.35
CA VAL A 397 3.46 8.52 -0.80
C VAL A 397 4.48 9.56 -1.24
N THR A 398 5.60 9.09 -1.80
CA THR A 398 6.60 9.93 -2.43
C THR A 398 6.53 9.75 -3.94
N VAL A 399 6.44 10.86 -4.68
CA VAL A 399 6.68 10.91 -6.11
C VAL A 399 8.09 11.43 -6.34
N TRP A 400 8.96 10.63 -6.94
CA TRP A 400 10.28 11.09 -7.39
C TRP A 400 10.23 11.43 -8.87
N LEU A 401 10.21 12.72 -9.19
CA LEU A 401 10.08 13.24 -10.55
C LEU A 401 11.45 13.57 -11.14
N ALA A 402 11.80 12.93 -12.25
CA ALA A 402 13.08 13.12 -12.94
C ALA A 402 13.06 14.41 -13.77
N LEU A 403 13.97 15.36 -13.50
CA LEU A 403 14.16 16.55 -14.34
C LEU A 403 15.28 16.36 -15.38
N THR A 404 16.14 15.36 -15.16
CA THR A 404 17.08 14.81 -16.13
C THR A 404 16.85 13.31 -16.26
N ASP A 405 17.47 12.68 -17.26
CA ASP A 405 17.58 11.23 -17.28
C ASP A 405 18.26 10.72 -15.99
N SER A 406 17.84 9.54 -15.54
CA SER A 406 18.25 8.91 -14.29
C SER A 406 18.38 7.41 -14.53
N SER A 407 19.59 6.94 -14.80
CA SER A 407 19.92 5.51 -14.84
C SER A 407 20.56 5.06 -13.53
N THR A 408 20.68 3.75 -13.33
CA THR A 408 21.35 3.22 -12.13
C THR A 408 22.80 3.70 -12.02
N SER A 409 23.52 3.83 -13.14
CA SER A 409 24.90 4.35 -13.15
C SER A 409 24.99 5.84 -12.85
N MET A 410 23.89 6.59 -12.99
CA MET A 410 23.79 8.01 -12.61
C MET A 410 23.36 8.21 -11.15
N GLY A 411 23.32 7.12 -10.37
CA GLY A 411 22.77 7.14 -9.02
C GLY A 411 21.26 7.26 -9.00
N GLY A 412 20.57 6.60 -9.94
CA GLY A 412 19.11 6.44 -9.95
C GLY A 412 18.60 5.56 -8.80
N LEU A 413 17.29 5.62 -8.55
CA LEU A 413 16.66 4.91 -7.45
C LEU A 413 16.64 3.39 -7.66
N ILE A 414 16.76 2.68 -6.55
CA ILE A 414 16.61 1.23 -6.46
C ILE A 414 15.63 0.95 -5.34
N PHE A 415 14.62 0.13 -5.61
CA PHE A 415 13.60 -0.27 -4.64
C PHE A 415 13.75 -1.73 -4.27
N GLN A 416 13.42 -2.07 -3.02
CA GLN A 416 13.22 -3.46 -2.61
C GLN A 416 11.73 -3.81 -2.77
N GLN A 417 11.41 -4.62 -3.78
CA GLN A 417 10.03 -4.97 -4.10
C GLN A 417 9.35 -5.69 -2.91
N GLY A 418 8.17 -5.21 -2.53
CA GLY A 418 7.35 -5.81 -1.47
C GLY A 418 7.81 -5.50 -0.04
N SER A 419 8.89 -4.73 0.16
CA SER A 419 9.43 -4.46 1.50
C SER A 419 8.47 -3.68 2.39
N HIS A 420 7.55 -2.90 1.81
CA HIS A 420 6.54 -2.12 2.54
C HIS A 420 5.60 -3.00 3.37
N LEU A 421 5.41 -4.27 2.98
CA LEU A 421 4.63 -5.25 3.73
C LEU A 421 5.29 -5.68 5.05
N GLN A 422 6.58 -5.36 5.25
CA GLN A 422 7.28 -5.61 6.51
C GLN A 422 6.96 -4.54 7.57
N GLY A 423 6.25 -3.47 7.19
CA GLY A 423 5.97 -2.34 8.07
C GLY A 423 7.17 -1.40 8.19
N GLN A 424 7.21 -0.60 9.26
CA GLN A 424 8.37 0.24 9.58
C GLN A 424 9.48 -0.64 10.17
N LEU A 425 10.64 -0.66 9.53
CA LEU A 425 11.83 -1.40 9.95
C LEU A 425 12.67 -0.55 10.91
N PRO A 426 13.48 -1.19 11.79
CA PRO A 426 14.40 -0.46 12.64
C PRO A 426 15.47 0.26 11.81
N HIS A 427 15.72 1.53 12.14
CA HIS A 427 16.76 2.35 11.52
C HIS A 427 17.83 2.72 12.55
N ARG A 428 19.01 3.07 12.07
CA ARG A 428 20.11 3.64 12.84
C ARG A 428 20.50 4.98 12.24
N VAL A 429 21.13 5.83 13.05
CA VAL A 429 21.76 7.05 12.55
C VAL A 429 22.97 6.69 11.70
N ASP A 430 23.14 7.38 10.58
CA ASP A 430 24.26 7.23 9.67
C ASP A 430 24.69 8.63 9.19
N LEU A 431 25.86 9.05 9.67
CA LEU A 431 26.43 10.38 9.42
C LEU A 431 27.66 10.31 8.51
N GLU A 432 27.79 9.26 7.69
CA GLU A 432 28.84 9.20 6.67
C GLU A 432 28.77 10.43 5.75
N GLU A 433 29.92 11.05 5.46
CA GLU A 433 30.00 12.35 4.76
C GLU A 433 29.35 12.32 3.36
N ASP A 434 29.46 11.19 2.66
CA ASP A 434 28.88 11.00 1.32
C ASP A 434 27.43 10.48 1.36
N ASN A 435 26.87 10.22 2.54
CA ASN A 435 25.48 9.79 2.68
C ASN A 435 24.54 11.01 2.75
N MET A 436 23.58 11.06 1.83
CA MET A 436 22.64 12.19 1.68
C MET A 436 21.48 12.15 2.67
N ILE A 437 21.40 11.13 3.52
CA ILE A 437 20.27 10.86 4.42
C ILE A 437 20.78 10.51 5.82
N GLY A 438 20.10 10.97 6.88
CA GLY A 438 20.59 10.84 8.26
C GLY A 438 20.27 9.53 8.99
N PHE A 439 19.32 8.75 8.47
CA PHE A 439 18.90 7.45 9.00
C PHE A 439 18.94 6.38 7.92
N CYS A 440 19.56 5.24 8.21
CA CYS A 440 19.60 4.08 7.32
C CYS A 440 19.08 2.82 8.02
N SER A 441 18.74 1.80 7.24
CA SER A 441 18.29 0.50 7.76
C SER A 441 19.36 -0.11 8.66
N SER A 442 18.97 -0.64 9.83
CA SER A 442 19.89 -1.40 10.69
C SER A 442 20.10 -2.83 10.21
N HIS A 443 19.29 -3.29 9.26
CA HIS A 443 19.37 -4.61 8.67
C HIS A 443 19.87 -4.44 7.23
N ASP A 444 21.05 -5.00 6.96
CA ASP A 444 21.68 -5.14 5.63
C ASP A 444 22.52 -3.94 5.14
N ASP A 445 23.83 -4.02 5.38
CA ASP A 445 24.86 -3.10 4.85
C ASP A 445 25.32 -3.47 3.43
N SER A 446 24.77 -4.54 2.84
CA SER A 446 25.24 -4.97 1.52
C SER A 446 24.62 -4.10 0.42
N ALA A 447 25.46 -3.33 -0.27
CA ALA A 447 25.10 -2.67 -1.52
C ALA A 447 24.75 -3.65 -2.67
N THR A 448 24.75 -4.96 -2.40
CA THR A 448 24.44 -5.99 -3.38
C THR A 448 22.95 -6.02 -3.70
N LEU A 449 22.65 -5.94 -4.99
CA LEU A 449 21.31 -6.21 -5.51
C LEU A 449 21.00 -7.69 -5.31
N ASP A 450 19.92 -7.97 -4.60
CA ASP A 450 19.34 -9.31 -4.53
C ASP A 450 18.22 -9.47 -5.57
N ALA A 451 17.55 -10.62 -5.58
CA ALA A 451 16.46 -10.90 -6.52
C ALA A 451 15.24 -9.97 -6.37
N SER A 452 15.10 -9.28 -5.23
CA SER A 452 14.00 -8.34 -4.94
C SER A 452 14.37 -6.88 -5.21
N SER A 453 15.64 -6.62 -5.54
CA SER A 453 16.15 -5.28 -5.83
C SER A 453 15.80 -4.89 -7.27
N VAL A 454 15.03 -3.82 -7.44
CA VAL A 454 14.56 -3.33 -8.74
C VAL A 454 15.13 -1.94 -9.02
N PRO A 455 16.15 -1.83 -9.88
CA PRO A 455 16.63 -0.54 -10.35
C PRO A 455 15.57 0.12 -11.25
N VAL A 456 15.32 1.41 -11.04
CA VAL A 456 14.35 2.18 -11.80
C VAL A 456 15.08 3.22 -12.64
N GLU A 457 15.04 3.02 -13.96
CA GLU A 457 15.55 3.99 -14.93
C GLU A 457 14.42 4.90 -15.41
N LEU A 458 14.64 6.21 -15.34
CA LEU A 458 13.66 7.23 -15.71
C LEU A 458 14.26 8.19 -16.73
N ARG A 459 13.47 8.59 -17.72
CA ARG A 459 13.77 9.71 -18.60
C ARG A 459 13.33 11.02 -17.96
N ALA A 460 13.91 12.14 -18.40
CA ALA A 460 13.42 13.46 -18.02
C ALA A 460 11.90 13.59 -18.25
N GLY A 461 11.17 13.98 -17.20
CA GLY A 461 9.72 14.10 -17.16
C GLY A 461 8.96 12.84 -16.71
N GLU A 462 9.65 11.70 -16.56
CA GLU A 462 9.08 10.51 -15.92
C GLU A 462 9.26 10.57 -14.40
N ALA A 463 8.44 9.78 -13.69
CA ALA A 463 8.50 9.67 -12.24
C ALA A 463 8.39 8.22 -11.76
N SER A 464 8.87 7.97 -10.53
CA SER A 464 8.45 6.84 -9.71
C SER A 464 7.51 7.32 -8.60
N LEU A 465 6.62 6.44 -8.14
CA LEU A 465 5.78 6.66 -6.96
C LEU A 465 5.98 5.49 -6.00
N HIS A 466 6.24 5.75 -4.72
CA HIS A 466 6.43 4.70 -3.71
C HIS A 466 5.78 5.06 -2.37
N THR A 467 5.45 4.04 -1.58
CA THR A 467 4.90 4.23 -0.22
C THR A 467 6.01 4.61 0.75
N PHE A 468 5.65 5.28 1.86
CA PHE A 468 6.62 5.67 2.90
C PHE A 468 7.34 4.48 3.56
N ARG A 469 6.79 3.27 3.45
CA ARG A 469 7.37 2.03 3.97
C ARG A 469 8.24 1.28 2.94
N THR A 470 8.37 1.78 1.72
CA THR A 470 9.18 1.08 0.71
C THR A 470 10.66 1.36 0.96
N VAL A 471 11.44 0.29 1.11
CA VAL A 471 12.89 0.38 1.27
C VAL A 471 13.48 0.75 -0.07
N HIS A 472 14.25 1.83 -0.09
CA HIS A 472 14.89 2.32 -1.31
C HIS A 472 16.23 2.99 -1.02
N TRP A 473 17.06 3.07 -2.06
CA TRP A 473 18.40 3.66 -2.00
C TRP A 473 18.83 4.18 -3.35
N SER A 474 19.97 4.88 -3.40
CA SER A 474 20.61 5.24 -4.66
C SER A 474 22.13 5.32 -4.51
N GLY A 475 22.86 4.67 -5.43
CA GLY A 475 24.33 4.69 -5.46
C GLY A 475 24.92 6.01 -5.96
N PRO A 476 26.26 6.13 -6.05
CA PRO A 476 26.93 7.31 -6.59
C PRO A 476 26.59 7.56 -8.06
N ASN A 477 26.89 8.76 -8.55
CA ASN A 477 26.85 9.06 -9.98
C ASN A 477 28.21 8.73 -10.60
N LEU A 478 28.25 7.74 -11.49
CA LEU A 478 29.47 7.27 -12.15
C LEU A 478 29.67 7.89 -13.55
N THR A 479 28.85 8.88 -13.92
CA THR A 479 28.79 9.44 -15.27
C THR A 479 29.22 10.90 -15.31
N PRO A 480 29.58 11.45 -16.49
CA PRO A 480 29.88 12.87 -16.65
C PRO A 480 28.63 13.78 -16.67
N HIS A 481 27.42 13.22 -16.53
CA HIS A 481 26.18 13.97 -16.61
C HIS A 481 25.55 14.10 -15.22
N ARG A 482 24.98 15.27 -14.90
CA ARG A 482 24.24 15.47 -13.65
C ARG A 482 22.93 14.66 -13.65
N ARG A 483 22.51 14.21 -12.47
CA ARG A 483 21.21 13.59 -12.22
C ARG A 483 20.40 14.50 -11.31
N VAL A 484 19.21 14.92 -11.72
CA VAL A 484 18.36 15.85 -10.98
C VAL A 484 16.95 15.30 -10.89
N GLY A 485 16.44 15.17 -9.68
CA GLY A 485 15.04 14.84 -9.44
C GLY A 485 14.46 15.60 -8.25
N LEU A 486 13.13 15.66 -8.23
CA LEU A 486 12.36 16.28 -7.16
C LEU A 486 11.58 15.18 -6.44
N ALA A 487 11.90 14.94 -5.17
CA ALA A 487 11.12 14.08 -4.29
C ALA A 487 9.96 14.91 -3.72
N ILE A 488 8.73 14.55 -4.04
CA ILE A 488 7.51 15.25 -3.60
C ILE A 488 6.72 14.29 -2.73
N ARG A 489 6.48 14.67 -1.48
CA ARG A 489 5.81 13.86 -0.48
C ARG A 489 4.37 14.31 -0.37
N HIS A 490 3.46 13.49 -0.88
CA HIS A 490 2.02 13.73 -0.83
C HIS A 490 1.39 12.93 0.30
N VAL A 491 0.38 13.52 0.93
CA VAL A 491 -0.39 12.88 1.98
C VAL A 491 -1.88 13.09 1.77
N ALA A 492 -2.69 12.15 2.24
CA ALA A 492 -4.13 12.35 2.30
C ALA A 492 -4.48 13.42 3.33
N ALA A 493 -5.53 14.21 3.09
CA ALA A 493 -6.04 15.19 4.04
C ALA A 493 -6.38 14.58 5.42
N ALA A 494 -6.76 13.30 5.46
CA ALA A 494 -7.13 12.56 6.66
C ALA A 494 -5.93 12.01 7.46
N ILE A 495 -4.68 12.27 7.04
CA ILE A 495 -3.51 11.77 7.76
C ILE A 495 -3.41 12.40 9.15
N GLY A 496 -2.99 11.58 10.12
CA GLY A 496 -2.72 11.97 11.49
C GLY A 496 -1.22 11.95 11.82
N ARG A 497 -0.91 11.87 13.12
CA ARG A 497 0.45 11.82 13.65
C ARG A 497 0.66 10.55 14.49
N ASN A 498 1.89 10.07 14.56
CA ASN A 498 2.30 8.97 15.45
C ASN A 498 2.92 9.45 16.77
N ARG A 499 3.23 10.74 16.90
CA ARG A 499 3.71 11.38 18.14
C ARG A 499 3.25 12.84 18.22
N GLY A 500 3.34 13.43 19.41
CA GLY A 500 3.19 14.87 19.59
C GLY A 500 4.36 15.63 18.95
N LEU A 501 4.07 16.78 18.34
CA LEU A 501 5.07 17.68 17.78
C LEU A 501 5.11 18.98 18.61
N ALA A 502 6.27 19.62 18.66
CA ALA A 502 6.45 20.88 19.39
C ALA A 502 5.62 22.01 18.76
N VAL A 503 5.54 22.03 17.42
CA VAL A 503 4.78 23.01 16.65
C VAL A 503 4.03 22.35 15.50
N ARG A 504 2.87 22.94 15.13
CA ARG A 504 2.10 22.47 13.97
C ARG A 504 2.83 22.79 12.68
N GLU A 505 3.09 21.79 11.87
CA GLU A 505 3.72 21.97 10.57
C GLU A 505 2.75 22.58 9.54
N THR A 506 3.32 23.02 8.42
CA THR A 506 2.59 23.57 7.28
C THR A 506 2.61 22.59 6.10
N ALA A 507 1.56 22.61 5.28
CA ALA A 507 1.45 21.84 4.04
C ALA A 507 0.68 22.62 2.96
N THR A 508 0.97 22.35 1.70
CA THR A 508 0.26 22.96 0.56
C THR A 508 -0.94 22.11 0.15
N LEU A 509 -2.12 22.71 0.00
CA LEU A 509 -3.30 22.03 -0.55
C LEU A 509 -3.11 21.77 -2.05
N ALA A 510 -2.88 20.51 -2.42
CA ALA A 510 -2.63 20.13 -3.80
C ALA A 510 -3.94 19.99 -4.59
N ALA A 511 -4.92 19.33 -3.97
CA ALA A 511 -6.18 18.93 -4.57
C ALA A 511 -7.27 18.68 -3.52
N GLY A 512 -8.53 18.85 -3.92
CA GLY A 512 -9.68 18.56 -3.06
C GLY A 512 -9.89 19.63 -2.00
N CYS A 513 -10.28 19.21 -0.80
CA CYS A 513 -10.58 20.06 0.34
C CYS A 513 -9.77 19.67 1.59
N TYR A 514 -9.52 20.65 2.45
CA TYR A 514 -8.85 20.44 3.73
C TYR A 514 -9.32 21.48 4.75
N ASP A 515 -9.67 21.04 5.96
CA ASP A 515 -10.00 21.91 7.08
C ASP A 515 -8.86 21.85 8.12
N PRO A 516 -8.04 22.91 8.23
CA PRO A 516 -6.94 22.97 9.20
C PRO A 516 -7.39 22.79 10.66
N SER A 517 -8.65 23.10 10.99
CA SER A 517 -9.18 22.93 12.35
C SER A 517 -9.42 21.47 12.74
N GLN A 518 -9.60 20.60 11.75
CA GLN A 518 -9.80 19.16 11.93
C GLN A 518 -8.54 18.35 11.58
N GLY A 519 -7.57 18.98 10.92
CA GLY A 519 -6.34 18.33 10.46
C GLY A 519 -5.09 18.68 11.26
N VAL A 520 -3.98 18.04 10.88
CA VAL A 520 -2.67 18.13 11.57
C VAL A 520 -1.69 19.13 10.97
N PHE A 521 -2.11 19.94 9.99
CA PHE A 521 -1.30 20.94 9.29
C PHE A 521 -2.00 22.29 9.22
N ASP A 522 -1.21 23.35 9.21
CA ASP A 522 -1.65 24.65 8.72
C ASP A 522 -1.40 24.74 7.20
N LEU A 523 -2.17 25.56 6.49
CA LEU A 523 -2.04 25.66 5.03
C LEU A 523 -1.03 26.72 4.60
N GLU A 524 -0.17 26.34 3.66
CA GLU A 524 0.72 27.24 2.95
C GLU A 524 -0.07 27.95 1.83
N PRO A 525 -0.02 29.29 1.74
CA PRO A 525 -0.59 29.99 0.61
C PRO A 525 0.22 29.71 -0.68
N PRO A 526 -0.42 29.63 -1.85
CA PRO A 526 0.31 29.50 -3.11
C PRO A 526 1.17 30.75 -3.36
N PRO A 527 2.41 30.60 -3.87
CA PRO A 527 3.26 31.74 -4.17
C PRO A 527 2.67 32.60 -5.28
N ALA A 528 2.69 33.92 -5.07
CA ALA A 528 2.22 34.88 -6.05
C ALA A 528 3.36 35.39 -6.94
N ASP A 529 4.59 35.43 -6.41
CA ASP A 529 5.80 35.86 -7.10
C ASP A 529 6.95 34.84 -6.97
N ASN A 530 8.00 35.00 -7.77
CA ASN A 530 9.18 34.14 -7.73
C ASN A 530 10.07 34.51 -6.53
N ALA A 531 9.92 33.78 -5.43
CA ALA A 531 10.64 34.01 -4.18
C ALA A 531 10.59 35.49 -3.77
N GLY A 532 9.40 36.08 -3.70
CA GLY A 532 9.22 37.42 -3.15
C GLY A 532 9.47 37.45 -1.62
N PRO A 533 9.43 38.64 -1.00
CA PRO A 533 9.56 38.75 0.46
C PRO A 533 8.50 37.96 1.23
N ALA A 534 7.27 37.87 0.70
CA ALA A 534 6.18 37.12 1.32
C ALA A 534 6.41 35.60 1.22
N GLU A 535 6.78 35.11 0.03
CA GLU A 535 7.08 33.70 -0.21
C GLU A 535 8.26 33.22 0.64
N ARG A 536 9.32 34.02 0.72
CA ARG A 536 10.47 33.72 1.61
C ARG A 536 10.07 33.68 3.09
N ALA A 537 9.15 34.55 3.52
CA ALA A 537 8.69 34.53 4.91
C ALA A 537 7.86 33.28 5.23
N VAL A 538 6.98 32.85 4.32
CA VAL A 538 6.21 31.61 4.45
C VAL A 538 7.14 30.39 4.44
N HIS A 539 8.09 30.34 3.51
CA HIS A 539 9.07 29.26 3.42
C HIS A 539 9.95 29.19 4.67
N ALA A 540 10.46 30.31 5.16
CA ALA A 540 11.25 30.36 6.39
C ALA A 540 10.46 29.92 7.63
N ASP A 541 9.18 30.30 7.75
CA ASP A 541 8.29 29.79 8.81
C ASP A 541 8.12 28.27 8.70
N ALA A 542 7.86 27.75 7.50
CA ALA A 542 7.72 26.32 7.26
C ALA A 542 8.97 25.52 7.68
N MET A 543 10.17 25.99 7.31
CA MET A 543 11.45 25.34 7.66
C MET A 543 11.76 25.45 9.15
N ALA A 544 11.51 26.61 9.77
CA ALA A 544 11.71 26.78 11.21
C ALA A 544 10.82 25.82 12.04
N ARG A 545 9.59 25.58 11.59
CA ARG A 545 8.69 24.62 12.25
C ARG A 545 9.11 23.17 12.06
N GLU A 546 9.60 22.81 10.89
CA GLU A 546 10.18 21.48 10.64
C GLU A 546 11.40 21.24 11.53
N GLN A 547 12.32 22.21 11.58
CA GLN A 547 13.52 22.14 12.42
C GLN A 547 13.15 21.95 13.90
N ALA A 548 12.19 22.72 14.40
CA ALA A 548 11.72 22.61 15.79
C ALA A 548 11.11 21.24 16.13
N ASN A 549 10.63 20.49 15.14
CA ASN A 549 9.98 19.20 15.32
C ASN A 549 10.94 18.00 15.19
N TYR A 550 12.05 18.14 14.47
CA TYR A 550 12.91 17.02 14.07
C TYR A 550 14.39 17.16 14.42
N SER A 551 14.88 18.35 14.81
CA SER A 551 16.31 18.53 15.11
C SER A 551 16.79 17.65 16.28
N GLY A 552 15.94 17.39 17.27
CA GLY A 552 16.26 16.56 18.43
C GLY A 552 16.34 15.06 18.13
N ASP A 553 15.71 14.58 17.05
CA ASP A 553 15.66 13.14 16.76
C ASP A 553 17.00 12.57 16.33
N ILE A 554 17.81 13.37 15.63
CA ILE A 554 19.16 12.97 15.20
C ILE A 554 20.11 13.02 16.40
N ASP A 555 20.00 14.05 17.24
CA ASP A 555 20.85 14.24 18.42
C ASP A 555 20.56 13.21 19.54
N GLU A 556 19.31 12.76 19.70
CA GLU A 556 18.93 11.72 20.68
C GLU A 556 19.26 10.30 20.20
N ALA A 557 19.36 10.09 18.89
CA ALA A 557 19.63 8.78 18.29
C ALA A 557 21.12 8.54 17.97
N ALA A 558 21.95 9.59 17.99
CA ALA A 558 23.42 9.54 17.88
C ALA A 558 24.09 9.35 19.24
#